data_AF-D5AI62-F1
#
_entry.id   AF-D5AI62-F1
#
_cell.length_a   1.000
_cell.length_b   1.000
_cell.length_c   1.000
_cell.angle_alpha   90.00
_cell.angle_beta   90.00
_cell.angle_gamma   90.00
#
_symmetry.space_group_name_H-M   'P 1'
#
loop_
_entity.id
_entity.type
_entity.pdbx_description
1 polymer ?
#
loop_
_entity_poly.entity_id
_entity_poly.type
_entity_poly.pdbx_seq_one_letter_code
_entity_poly.pdbx_strand_id
1 'polypeptide(L)'
;MTNPVPAVGGNQTDLSKVAILEGALREDADRVRAGAQGLTTIMKFVDKGEGFYKDGSFIDHTNVAYTGAYGNVLIEGFSQLLPVIQPTEFALKEEQTNILYEWIEKAFMPILVRGELMDMTRGRSISRATGESHVQAMEILRSLVRIAESAQPEQKKQTSLLC
;
A
#
# COMPACT_ATOMS: atom_id res chain seq x y z
N MET A 1 -8.07 -14.02 26.94
CA MET A 1 -7.10 -12.93 26.85
C MET A 1 -7.04 -12.50 25.40
N THR A 2 -7.61 -11.36 25.03
CA THR A 2 -7.29 -10.73 23.76
C THR A 2 -6.08 -9.86 24.04
N ASN A 3 -4.90 -10.28 23.59
CA ASN A 3 -3.75 -9.39 23.49
C ASN A 3 -3.80 -8.80 22.08
N PRO A 4 -4.45 -7.63 21.87
CA PRO A 4 -4.54 -7.04 20.54
C PRO A 4 -3.13 -6.67 20.08
N VAL A 5 -2.75 -7.19 18.92
CA VAL A 5 -1.56 -6.74 18.21
C VAL A 5 -1.99 -5.54 17.36
N PRO A 6 -1.37 -4.36 17.51
CA PRO A 6 -1.64 -3.22 16.64
C PRO A 6 -1.42 -3.59 15.18
N ALA A 7 -2.39 -3.29 14.32
CA ALA A 7 -2.21 -3.50 12.90
C ALA A 7 -1.32 -2.39 12.32
N VAL A 8 -0.40 -2.78 11.46
CA VAL A 8 0.50 -1.90 10.71
C VAL A 8 0.63 -2.43 9.28
N GLY A 9 1.32 -1.67 8.41
CA GLY A 9 1.66 -2.14 7.06
C GLY A 9 0.44 -2.65 6.29
N GLY A 10 0.62 -3.77 5.59
CA GLY A 10 -0.46 -4.38 4.79
C GLY A 10 -1.69 -4.77 5.60
N ASN A 11 -1.52 -5.21 6.85
CA ASN A 11 -2.64 -5.60 7.72
C ASN A 11 -3.54 -4.40 8.06
N GLN A 12 -2.95 -3.23 8.31
CA GLN A 12 -3.73 -2.01 8.55
C GLN A 12 -4.48 -1.56 7.30
N THR A 13 -3.90 -1.75 6.11
CA THR A 13 -4.59 -1.49 4.84
C THR A 13 -5.82 -2.38 4.69
N ASP A 14 -5.72 -3.68 5.00
CA ASP A 14 -6.86 -4.60 4.96
C ASP A 14 -7.95 -4.23 5.97
N LEU A 15 -7.59 -3.88 7.21
CA LEU A 15 -8.57 -3.40 8.19
C LEU A 15 -9.29 -2.13 7.72
N SER A 16 -8.55 -1.22 7.08
CA SER A 16 -9.11 0.00 6.53
C SER A 16 -10.07 -0.31 5.38
N LYS A 17 -9.73 -1.27 4.52
CA LYS A 17 -10.60 -1.76 3.45
C LYS A 17 -11.90 -2.35 4.00
N VAL A 18 -11.81 -3.19 5.03
CA VAL A 18 -12.98 -3.76 5.69
C VAL A 18 -13.87 -2.66 6.26
N ALA A 19 -13.31 -1.71 7.01
CA ALA A 19 -14.08 -0.62 7.61
C ALA A 19 -14.74 0.29 6.57
N ILE A 20 -14.03 0.66 5.49
CA ILE A 20 -14.59 1.52 4.43
C ILE A 20 -15.76 0.81 3.73
N LEU A 21 -15.58 -0.45 3.33
CA LEU A 21 -16.63 -1.20 2.63
C LEU A 21 -17.82 -1.49 3.55
N GLU A 22 -17.56 -1.87 4.80
CA GLU A 22 -18.60 -2.06 5.81
C GLU A 22 -19.40 -0.78 6.04
N GLY A 23 -18.72 0.35 6.24
CA GLY A 23 -19.37 1.64 6.44
C GLY A 23 -20.21 2.06 5.24
N ALA A 24 -19.70 1.88 4.02
CA ALA A 24 -20.46 2.17 2.81
C ALA A 24 -21.72 1.30 2.68
N LEU A 25 -21.62 -0.01 2.95
CA LEU A 25 -22.77 -0.94 2.90
C LEU A 25 -23.83 -0.64 3.97
N ARG A 26 -23.42 -0.05 5.10
CA ARG A 26 -24.29 0.28 6.23
C ARG A 26 -24.75 1.73 6.24
N GLU A 27 -24.32 2.53 5.26
CA GLU A 27 -24.52 3.99 5.24
C GLU A 27 -23.99 4.67 6.52
N ASP A 28 -22.89 4.14 7.07
CA ASP A 28 -22.26 4.59 8.32
C ASP A 28 -21.01 5.42 8.01
N ALA A 29 -21.20 6.75 7.97
CA ALA A 29 -20.14 7.73 7.69
C ALA A 29 -18.99 7.68 8.72
N ASP A 30 -19.28 7.39 9.99
CA ASP A 30 -18.27 7.30 11.04
C ASP A 30 -17.38 6.08 10.83
N ARG A 31 -17.95 4.97 10.39
CA ARG A 31 -17.21 3.75 10.06
C ARG A 31 -16.32 3.94 8.84
N VAL A 32 -16.78 4.64 7.79
CA VAL A 32 -15.94 5.00 6.64
C VAL A 32 -14.80 5.92 7.07
N ARG A 33 -15.10 6.95 7.89
CA ARG A 33 -14.08 7.88 8.41
C ARG A 33 -13.02 7.16 9.23
N ALA A 34 -13.41 6.21 10.08
CA ALA A 34 -12.47 5.40 10.86
C ALA A 34 -11.54 4.57 9.96
N GLY A 35 -12.07 3.99 8.87
CA GLY A 35 -11.26 3.28 7.89
C GLY A 35 -10.28 4.19 7.14
N ALA A 36 -10.73 5.36 6.68
CA ALA A 36 -9.87 6.36 6.04
C ALA A 36 -8.76 6.84 7.00
N GLN A 37 -9.09 7.13 8.26
CA GLN A 37 -8.10 7.47 9.28
C GLN A 37 -7.11 6.34 9.53
N GLY A 38 -7.56 5.08 9.50
CA GLY A 38 -6.70 3.90 9.58
C GLY A 38 -5.56 3.91 8.55
N LEU A 39 -5.87 4.25 7.29
CA LEU A 39 -4.86 4.39 6.23
C LEU A 39 -3.81 5.45 6.58
N THR A 40 -4.25 6.60 7.12
CA THR A 40 -3.32 7.70 7.44
C THR A 40 -2.28 7.33 8.50
N THR A 41 -2.57 6.37 9.38
CA THR A 41 -1.65 5.97 10.46
C THR A 41 -0.38 5.30 9.94
N ILE A 42 -0.45 4.68 8.75
CA ILE A 42 0.66 3.99 8.08
C ILE A 42 1.32 4.83 6.99
N MET A 43 0.73 5.96 6.59
CA MET A 43 1.28 6.91 5.61
C MET A 43 2.35 7.81 6.24
N LYS A 44 3.45 7.20 6.66
CA LYS A 44 4.62 7.85 7.24
C LYS A 44 5.88 7.03 6.98
N PHE A 45 7.03 7.70 7.03
CA PHE A 45 8.31 7.01 7.14
C PHE A 45 8.61 6.69 8.60
N VAL A 46 9.22 5.53 8.84
CA VAL A 46 9.72 5.10 10.14
C VAL A 46 11.25 5.14 10.16
N ASP A 47 11.81 5.30 11.35
CA ASP A 47 13.24 5.18 11.64
C ASP A 47 13.59 3.88 12.38
N LYS A 48 12.58 3.16 12.85
CA LYS A 48 12.69 1.87 13.54
C LYS A 48 11.38 1.08 13.44
N GLY A 49 11.50 -0.24 13.39
CA GLY A 49 10.38 -1.17 13.39
C GLY A 49 9.78 -1.37 12.00
N GLU A 50 8.49 -1.69 11.98
CA GLU A 50 7.74 -2.04 10.77
C GLU A 50 7.26 -0.79 10.02
N GLY A 51 7.35 -0.81 8.69
CA GLY A 51 6.97 0.30 7.81
C GLY A 51 8.03 0.65 6.77
N PHE A 52 7.79 1.73 6.03
CA PHE A 52 8.70 2.27 5.02
C PHE A 52 9.76 3.17 5.64
N TYR A 53 11.01 3.01 5.22
CA TYR A 53 12.14 3.84 5.58
C TYR A 53 12.43 4.85 4.45
N LYS A 54 13.08 5.95 4.79
CA LYS A 54 13.40 7.01 3.81
C LYS A 54 14.33 6.56 2.68
N ASP A 55 15.08 5.48 2.88
CA ASP A 55 15.97 4.88 1.88
C ASP A 55 15.26 3.91 0.92
N GLY A 56 13.95 3.70 1.08
CA GLY A 56 13.15 2.78 0.26
C GLY A 56 12.98 1.38 0.88
N SER A 57 13.65 1.08 1.99
CA SER A 57 13.44 -0.19 2.69
C SER A 57 12.03 -0.30 3.23
N PHE A 58 11.45 -1.50 3.22
CA PHE A 58 10.21 -1.81 3.92
C PHE A 58 10.40 -3.04 4.79
N ILE A 59 10.08 -2.87 6.07
CA ILE A 59 10.16 -3.92 7.08
C ILE A 59 8.76 -4.31 7.52
N ASP A 60 8.52 -5.62 7.61
CA ASP A 60 7.35 -6.19 8.27
C ASP A 60 7.81 -7.36 9.15
N HIS A 61 6.91 -7.91 9.97
CA HIS A 61 7.22 -8.98 10.91
C HIS A 61 8.44 -8.66 11.78
N THR A 62 8.41 -7.47 12.39
CA THR A 62 9.42 -6.86 13.27
C THR A 62 10.72 -6.47 12.58
N ASN A 63 11.32 -7.35 11.77
CA ASN A 63 12.68 -7.17 11.25
C ASN A 63 12.95 -7.90 9.92
N VAL A 64 11.92 -8.20 9.14
CA VAL A 64 12.05 -8.91 7.86
C VAL A 64 11.88 -7.93 6.69
N ALA A 65 12.80 -7.96 5.72
CA ALA A 65 12.66 -7.22 4.47
C ALA A 65 11.48 -7.79 3.66
N TYR A 66 10.44 -6.98 3.46
CA TYR A 66 9.14 -7.50 3.01
C TYR A 66 8.43 -6.67 1.94
N THR A 67 9.14 -5.78 1.24
CA THR A 67 8.57 -4.89 0.22
C THR A 67 7.76 -5.67 -0.82
N GLY A 68 8.29 -6.79 -1.31
CA GLY A 68 7.67 -7.59 -2.36
C GLY A 68 6.61 -8.60 -1.89
N ALA A 69 6.11 -8.48 -0.66
CA ALA A 69 4.98 -9.29 -0.18
C ALA A 69 4.02 -8.49 0.71
N TYR A 70 4.40 -8.11 1.93
CA TYR A 70 3.50 -7.26 2.74
C TYR A 70 3.40 -5.84 2.18
N GLY A 71 4.47 -5.34 1.56
CA GLY A 71 4.41 -4.11 0.77
C GLY A 71 3.45 -4.25 -0.43
N ASN A 72 3.43 -5.39 -1.13
CA ASN A 72 2.45 -5.66 -2.20
C ASN A 72 1.00 -5.56 -1.70
N VAL A 73 0.69 -6.18 -0.55
CA VAL A 73 -0.66 -6.10 0.04
C VAL A 73 -1.03 -4.65 0.34
N LEU A 74 -0.09 -3.89 0.89
CA LEU A 74 -0.28 -2.49 1.21
C LEU A 74 -0.59 -1.66 -0.04
N ILE A 75 0.26 -1.72 -1.08
CA ILE A 75 0.06 -0.90 -2.29
C ILE A 75 -1.18 -1.31 -3.06
N GLU A 76 -1.50 -2.61 -3.10
CA GLU A 76 -2.73 -3.09 -3.74
C GLU A 76 -3.96 -2.53 -3.04
N GLY A 77 -4.02 -2.57 -1.71
CA GLY A 77 -5.14 -2.02 -0.95
C GLY A 77 -5.28 -0.51 -1.13
N PHE A 78 -4.19 0.26 -1.13
CA PHE A 78 -4.24 1.69 -1.46
C PHE A 78 -4.77 1.93 -2.87
N SER A 79 -4.29 1.18 -3.86
CA SER A 79 -4.71 1.35 -5.25
C SER A 79 -6.20 1.10 -5.48
N GLN A 80 -6.81 0.23 -4.67
CA GLN A 80 -8.24 -0.06 -4.73
C GLN A 80 -9.08 0.95 -3.95
N LEU A 81 -8.56 1.47 -2.83
CA LEU A 81 -9.31 2.35 -1.93
C LEU A 81 -9.25 3.82 -2.32
N LEU A 82 -8.10 4.31 -2.80
CA LEU A 82 -7.95 5.73 -3.16
C LEU A 82 -9.00 6.21 -4.18
N PRO A 83 -9.28 5.49 -5.28
CA PRO A 83 -10.32 5.91 -6.23
C PRO A 83 -11.71 5.98 -5.60
N VAL A 84 -11.97 5.21 -4.53
CA VAL A 84 -13.26 5.15 -3.84
C VAL A 84 -13.42 6.31 -2.85
N ILE A 85 -12.38 6.61 -2.06
CA ILE A 85 -12.47 7.61 -0.98
C ILE A 85 -12.14 9.03 -1.42
N GLN A 86 -11.26 9.22 -2.40
CA GLN A 86 -10.83 10.55 -2.84
C GLN A 86 -11.92 11.47 -3.40
N PRO A 87 -12.97 10.99 -4.10
CA PRO A 87 -14.07 11.86 -4.54
C PRO A 87 -15.09 12.17 -3.44
N THR A 88 -14.87 11.71 -2.20
CA THR A 88 -15.82 11.85 -1.07
C THR A 88 -15.31 12.81 -0.02
N GLU A 89 -16.13 13.11 1.00
CA GLU A 89 -15.71 13.88 2.18
C GLU A 89 -14.61 13.19 3.03
N PHE A 90 -14.34 11.90 2.77
CA PHE A 90 -13.31 11.10 3.45
C PHE A 90 -11.97 11.08 2.71
N ALA A 91 -11.78 11.98 1.75
CA ALA A 91 -10.56 12.13 0.98
C ALA A 91 -9.31 12.24 1.87
N LEU A 92 -8.22 11.61 1.43
CA LEU A 92 -6.93 11.76 2.10
C LEU A 92 -6.28 13.07 1.67
N LYS A 93 -5.48 13.66 2.56
CA LYS A 93 -4.78 14.92 2.28
C LYS A 93 -3.70 14.72 1.23
N GLU A 94 -3.36 15.80 0.53
CA GLU A 94 -2.33 15.78 -0.51
C GLU A 94 -0.99 15.29 0.02
N GLU A 95 -0.56 15.76 1.20
CA GLU A 95 0.71 15.35 1.82
C GLU A 95 0.78 13.84 2.07
N GLN A 96 -0.36 13.23 2.40
CA GLN A 96 -0.46 11.79 2.61
C GLN A 96 -0.31 11.06 1.28
N THR A 97 -1.04 11.48 0.24
CA THR A 97 -0.90 10.88 -1.10
C THR A 97 0.49 11.05 -1.70
N ASN A 98 1.19 12.15 -1.42
CA ASN A 98 2.58 12.35 -1.87
C ASN A 98 3.55 11.31 -1.30
N ILE A 99 3.34 10.87 -0.06
CA ILE A 99 4.14 9.79 0.55
C ILE A 99 3.98 8.47 -0.22
N LEU A 100 2.78 8.17 -0.73
CA LEU A 100 2.56 6.96 -1.52
C LEU A 100 3.38 6.99 -2.82
N TYR A 101 3.45 8.13 -3.51
CA TYR A 101 4.27 8.28 -4.71
C TYR A 101 5.77 8.11 -4.40
N GLU A 102 6.24 8.62 -3.26
CA GLU A 102 7.63 8.38 -2.83
C GLU A 102 7.91 6.90 -2.56
N TRP A 103 6.96 6.17 -1.95
CA TRP A 103 7.12 4.72 -1.75
C TRP A 103 7.21 3.98 -3.08
N ILE A 104 6.37 4.35 -4.04
CA ILE A 104 6.40 3.77 -5.38
C ILE A 104 7.79 3.94 -6.00
N GLU A 105 8.29 5.18 -6.04
CA GLU A 105 9.57 5.52 -6.66
C GLU A 105 10.76 4.84 -5.96
N LYS A 106 10.80 4.88 -4.62
CA LYS A 106 11.97 4.46 -3.84
C LYS A 106 11.96 2.99 -3.45
N ALA A 107 10.78 2.40 -3.22
CA ALA A 107 10.67 1.04 -2.68
C ALA A 107 10.23 0.03 -3.73
N PHE A 108 9.26 0.35 -4.60
CA PHE A 108 8.66 -0.61 -5.53
C PHE A 108 9.34 -0.62 -6.90
N MET A 109 9.65 0.54 -7.48
CA MET A 109 10.27 0.61 -8.81
C MET A 109 11.65 -0.08 -8.89
N PRO A 110 12.56 0.07 -7.90
CA PRO A 110 13.89 -0.54 -7.99
C PRO A 110 13.89 -2.08 -7.93
N ILE A 111 12.82 -2.68 -7.41
CA ILE A 111 12.71 -4.13 -7.21
C ILE A 111 11.93 -4.83 -8.33
N LEU A 112 11.49 -4.07 -9.34
CA LEU A 112 10.87 -4.55 -10.57
C LEU A 112 11.89 -4.55 -11.71
N VAL A 113 12.30 -5.73 -12.17
CA VAL A 113 13.28 -5.88 -13.26
C VAL A 113 12.69 -6.77 -14.33
N ARG A 114 12.49 -6.23 -15.55
CA ARG A 114 11.96 -6.96 -16.71
C ARG A 114 10.64 -7.70 -16.41
N GLY A 115 9.79 -7.10 -15.59
CA GLY A 115 8.51 -7.67 -15.19
C GLY A 115 8.60 -8.73 -14.09
N GLU A 116 9.76 -8.94 -13.46
CA GLU A 116 9.93 -9.77 -12.27
C GLU A 116 10.07 -8.92 -11.01
N LEU A 117 9.57 -9.47 -9.89
CA LEU A 117 9.76 -8.91 -8.56
C LEU A 117 10.89 -9.66 -7.84
N MET A 118 11.92 -8.94 -7.39
CA MET A 118 13.11 -9.54 -6.77
C MET A 118 12.78 -10.39 -5.52
N ASP A 119 13.14 -11.67 -5.56
CA ASP A 119 12.85 -12.67 -4.51
C ASP A 119 13.35 -12.32 -3.11
N MET A 120 14.48 -11.59 -3.03
CA MET A 120 15.06 -11.16 -1.76
C MET A 120 14.13 -10.25 -0.93
N THR A 121 13.06 -9.71 -1.53
CA THR A 121 12.08 -8.84 -0.87
C THR A 121 10.75 -9.53 -0.56
N ARG A 122 10.59 -10.80 -0.95
CA ARG A 122 9.32 -11.54 -0.88
C ARG A 122 9.20 -12.45 0.35
N GLY A 123 10.26 -12.51 1.16
CA GLY A 123 10.30 -13.32 2.39
C GLY A 123 9.85 -14.75 2.15
N ARG A 124 8.97 -15.28 3.02
CA ARG A 124 8.44 -16.65 2.88
C ARG A 124 7.59 -16.89 1.63
N SER A 125 7.16 -15.85 0.91
CA SER A 125 6.28 -16.02 -0.26
C SER A 125 6.97 -16.71 -1.44
N ILE A 126 8.31 -16.77 -1.46
CA ILE A 126 9.09 -17.53 -2.45
C ILE A 126 8.74 -19.03 -2.45
N SER A 127 8.21 -19.56 -1.35
CA SER A 127 7.86 -20.98 -1.25
C SER A 127 6.47 -21.31 -1.82
N ARG A 128 5.73 -20.31 -2.34
CA ARG A 128 4.37 -20.50 -2.87
C ARG A 128 4.45 -20.82 -4.36
N ALA A 129 4.05 -22.03 -4.74
CA ALA A 129 4.07 -22.49 -6.13
C ALA A 129 3.24 -21.60 -7.10
N THR A 130 2.21 -20.93 -6.61
CA THR A 130 1.35 -20.04 -7.42
C THR A 130 1.80 -18.58 -7.42
N GLY A 131 2.89 -18.24 -6.73
CA GLY A 131 3.33 -16.87 -6.49
C GLY A 131 4.78 -16.65 -6.92
N GLU A 132 5.14 -17.05 -8.13
CA GLU A 132 6.46 -16.79 -8.71
C GLU A 132 6.71 -15.29 -8.95
N SER A 133 7.96 -14.89 -9.18
CA SER A 133 8.40 -13.48 -9.25
C SER A 133 7.58 -12.64 -10.23
N HIS A 134 7.29 -13.15 -11.44
CA HIS A 134 6.44 -12.48 -12.43
C HIS A 134 5.00 -12.31 -11.97
N VAL A 135 4.42 -13.34 -11.32
CA VAL A 135 3.04 -13.27 -10.83
C VAL A 135 2.92 -12.20 -9.75
N GLN A 136 3.89 -12.14 -8.82
CA GLN A 136 3.90 -11.12 -7.79
C GLN A 136 4.19 -9.71 -8.33
N ALA A 137 5.00 -9.58 -9.39
CA ALA A 137 5.21 -8.29 -10.07
C ALA A 137 3.92 -7.75 -10.66
N MET A 138 3.08 -8.62 -11.23
CA MET A 138 1.79 -8.23 -11.80
C MET A 138 0.83 -7.63 -10.77
N GLU A 139 0.93 -8.02 -9.49
CA GLU A 139 0.16 -7.37 -8.42
C GLU A 139 0.54 -5.90 -8.30
N ILE A 140 1.84 -5.60 -8.16
CA ILE A 140 2.33 -4.22 -8.06
C ILE A 140 1.96 -3.43 -9.32
N LEU A 141 2.23 -3.96 -10.51
CA LEU A 141 1.97 -3.25 -11.76
C LEU A 141 0.49 -2.87 -11.93
N ARG A 142 -0.43 -3.76 -11.54
CA ARG A 142 -1.87 -3.44 -11.54
C ARG A 142 -2.20 -2.34 -10.53
N SER A 143 -1.60 -2.37 -9.35
CA SER A 143 -1.77 -1.31 -8.35
C SER A 143 -1.30 0.04 -8.90
N LEU A 144 -0.14 0.07 -9.57
CA LEU A 144 0.43 1.28 -10.17
C LEU A 144 -0.49 1.87 -11.25
N VAL A 145 -1.07 1.04 -12.12
CA VAL A 145 -2.02 1.51 -13.13
C VAL A 145 -3.24 2.18 -12.49
N ARG A 146 -3.87 1.55 -11.48
CA ARG A 146 -5.02 2.16 -10.79
C ARG A 146 -4.67 3.48 -10.10
N ILE A 147 -3.48 3.56 -9.50
CA ILE A 147 -2.99 4.79 -8.87
C ILE A 147 -2.75 5.88 -9.91
N ALA A 148 -2.17 5.54 -11.07
CA ALA A 148 -1.94 6.48 -12.16
C ALA A 148 -3.26 7.01 -12.75
N GLU A 149 -4.27 6.16 -12.90
CA GLU A 149 -5.59 6.54 -13.41
C GLU A 149 -6.37 7.45 -12.45
N SER A 150 -6.15 7.28 -11.14
CA SER A 150 -6.82 8.05 -10.08
C SER A 150 -6.05 9.29 -9.60
N ALA A 151 -4.84 9.51 -10.11
CA ALA A 151 -4.00 10.64 -9.74
C ALA A 151 -4.63 11.99 -10.17
N GLN A 152 -4.58 12.97 -9.26
CA GLN A 152 -4.95 14.36 -9.57
C GLN A 152 -3.98 14.97 -10.60
N PRO A 153 -4.36 16.03 -11.34
CA PRO A 153 -3.52 16.61 -12.39
C PRO A 153 -2.08 16.95 -11.94
N GLU A 154 -1.92 17.46 -10.72
CA GLU A 154 -0.63 17.78 -10.09
C GLU A 154 0.24 16.53 -9.87
N GLN A 155 -0.39 15.39 -9.58
CA GLN A 155 0.25 14.10 -9.31
C GLN A 155 0.53 13.29 -10.60
N LYS A 156 -0.17 13.59 -11.70
CA LYS A 156 0.02 12.89 -12.99
C LYS A 156 1.44 13.01 -13.56
N LYS A 157 2.16 14.08 -13.21
CA LYS A 157 3.58 14.25 -13.58
C LYS A 157 4.51 13.25 -12.90
N GLN A 158 4.19 12.82 -11.67
CA GLN A 158 4.93 11.79 -10.95
C GLN A 158 4.58 10.40 -11.49
N THR A 159 3.33 10.18 -11.90
CA THR A 159 2.87 8.91 -12.48
C THR A 159 3.23 8.70 -13.93
N SER A 160 3.56 9.74 -14.70
CA SER A 160 4.01 9.58 -16.10
C SER A 160 5.40 8.94 -16.23
N LEU A 161 6.15 8.79 -15.14
CA LEU A 161 7.43 8.05 -15.09
C LEU A 161 7.22 6.55 -14.77
N LEU A 162 6.00 6.16 -14.41
CA LEU A 162 5.63 4.81 -13.98
C LEU A 162 5.09 3.92 -15.12
N CYS A 163 4.75 4.51 -16.27
CA CYS A 163 4.24 3.86 -17.47
C CYS A 163 5.09 4.28 -18.68
#